data_AF-A0AAU9NPF6-F1
#
_entry.id   AF-A0AAU9NPF6-F1
#
_cell.length_a   1.000
_cell.length_b   1.000
_cell.length_c   1.000
_cell.angle_alpha   90.00
_cell.angle_beta   90.00
_cell.angle_gamma   90.00
#
_symmetry.space_group_name_H-M   'P 1'
#
loop_
_entity.id
_entity.type
_entity.pdbx_description
1 polymer ?
#
loop_
_entity_poly.entity_id
_entity_poly.type
_entity_poly.pdbx_seq_one_letter_code
_entity_poly.pdbx_strand_id
1 'polypeptide(L)'
;MALRRFRSTLRSSVVTYLLCFSAVVMAYDIFDPTANITITWDVVSWTPDGYVAVVKMNNYQMYRPIMTPGWTLGWTWAKKEIIWSILGAQAIDQGDCKDLPSNIPHSCEKSPRIIDMQPGVPYNQQFLNCCKGGFVSSMGQDPANSLSAFQLSVGNSGNTYKTVGLPKNFSLLGPNQGYTCSPISIVPSSVSLSSGGRRKNRALMSWQLVCRYSQFLASEIPTCCVSMSSFYNSEITPCLSCACGCRINENCVT
;
A
#
# COMPACT_ATOMS: atom_id res chain seq x y z
N MET A 1 74.78 8.88 43.12
CA MET A 1 74.72 9.40 41.74
C MET A 1 73.52 8.72 41.04
N ALA A 2 72.30 9.09 41.44
CA ALA A 2 71.39 10.00 40.72
C ALA A 2 70.62 9.32 39.55
N LEU A 3 69.63 8.46 39.87
CA LEU A 3 68.57 8.11 38.91
C LEU A 3 67.52 9.22 38.92
N ARG A 4 67.46 9.97 37.81
CA ARG A 4 66.52 11.06 37.56
C ARG A 4 65.13 10.52 37.22
N ARG A 5 64.10 11.15 37.82
CA ARG A 5 62.68 11.04 37.48
C ARG A 5 62.45 11.38 36.00
N PHE A 6 61.81 10.49 35.25
CA PHE A 6 61.26 10.79 33.93
C PHE A 6 59.83 11.32 34.09
N ARG A 7 59.58 12.56 33.64
CA ARG A 7 58.25 13.17 33.52
C ARG A 7 57.55 12.55 32.31
N SER A 8 56.40 11.89 32.51
CA SER A 8 55.51 11.52 31.41
C SER A 8 54.61 12.71 31.06
N THR A 9 54.70 13.18 29.82
CA THR A 9 53.79 14.16 29.24
C THR A 9 52.54 13.42 28.73
N LEU A 10 51.42 13.58 29.44
CA LEU A 10 50.12 13.01 29.08
C LEU A 10 49.47 13.88 27.99
N ARG A 11 49.47 13.41 26.73
CA ARG A 11 48.72 14.05 25.63
C ARG A 11 47.25 13.64 25.72
N SER A 12 46.39 14.59 26.09
CA SER A 12 44.94 14.44 26.06
C SER A 12 44.45 14.34 24.61
N SER A 13 43.90 13.19 24.22
CA SER A 13 43.26 12.99 22.92
C SER A 13 41.75 13.07 23.11
N VAL A 14 41.14 14.17 22.67
CA VAL A 14 39.69 14.35 22.68
C VAL A 14 39.11 13.57 21.51
N VAL A 15 38.39 12.48 21.79
CA VAL A 15 37.64 11.72 20.79
C VAL A 15 36.21 12.26 20.75
N THR A 16 35.86 12.97 19.68
CA THR A 16 34.52 13.50 19.45
C THR A 16 33.67 12.42 18.79
N TYR A 17 32.71 11.84 19.52
CA TYR A 17 31.72 10.92 18.94
C TYR A 17 30.65 11.71 18.18
N LEU A 18 30.66 11.60 16.85
CA LEU A 18 29.61 12.13 15.98
C LEU A 18 28.39 11.19 16.06
N LEU A 19 27.37 11.60 16.82
CA LEU A 19 26.08 10.93 16.85
C LEU A 19 25.32 11.24 15.56
N CYS A 20 25.44 10.34 14.58
CA CYS A 20 24.65 10.39 13.35
C CYS A 20 23.22 9.92 13.67
N PHE A 21 22.33 10.87 13.97
CA PHE A 21 20.89 10.59 14.00
C PHE A 21 20.41 10.36 12.58
N SER A 22 20.24 9.10 12.19
CA SER A 22 19.53 8.74 10.96
C SER A 22 18.05 9.11 11.11
N ALA A 23 17.69 10.33 10.73
CA ALA A 23 16.30 10.72 10.58
C ALA A 23 15.74 9.97 9.36
N VAL A 24 14.88 8.99 9.60
CA VAL A 24 14.08 8.38 8.54
C VAL A 24 13.12 9.45 8.03
N VAL A 25 13.46 10.10 6.91
CA VAL A 25 12.58 11.08 6.28
C VAL A 25 11.43 10.33 5.60
N MET A 26 10.38 10.05 6.37
CA MET A 26 9.10 9.64 5.81
C MET A 26 8.47 10.90 5.20
N ALA A 27 8.33 10.97 3.87
CA ALA A 27 7.58 12.06 3.22
C ALA A 27 6.09 11.89 3.50
N TYR A 28 5.63 12.44 4.62
CA TYR A 28 4.22 12.57 4.96
C TYR A 28 3.62 13.80 4.25
N ASP A 29 2.31 13.76 4.01
CA ASP A 29 1.56 14.95 3.63
C ASP A 29 1.45 15.87 4.85
N ILE A 30 2.06 17.06 4.79
CA ILE A 30 2.10 18.01 5.92
C ILE A 30 0.69 18.47 6.30
N PHE A 31 -0.25 18.46 5.35
CA PHE A 31 -1.64 18.85 5.59
C PHE A 31 -2.50 17.73 6.19
N ASP A 32 -2.01 16.49 6.19
CA ASP A 32 -2.73 15.34 6.77
C ASP A 32 -1.73 14.24 7.19
N PRO A 33 -1.03 14.40 8.34
CA PRO A 33 0.04 13.48 8.75
C PRO A 33 -0.47 12.11 9.23
N THR A 34 -1.76 12.00 9.56
CA THR A 34 -2.41 10.75 10.00
C THR A 34 -3.27 10.11 8.90
N ALA A 35 -3.47 10.79 7.78
CA ALA A 35 -4.19 10.30 6.61
C ALA A 35 -3.69 8.93 6.16
N ASN A 36 -4.64 8.04 5.90
CA ASN A 36 -4.34 6.77 5.28
C ASN A 36 -5.55 6.24 4.53
N ILE A 37 -5.25 5.27 3.66
CA ILE A 37 -6.25 4.40 3.07
C ILE A 37 -6.10 3.06 3.75
N THR A 38 -7.15 2.62 4.43
CA THR A 38 -7.17 1.30 5.05
C THR A 38 -7.85 0.32 4.12
N ILE A 39 -7.20 -0.80 3.86
CA ILE A 39 -7.79 -1.91 3.11
C ILE A 39 -8.03 -3.06 4.08
N THR A 40 -9.28 -3.52 4.14
CA THR A 40 -9.67 -4.68 4.94
C THR A 40 -10.02 -5.83 4.03
N TRP A 41 -9.51 -7.01 4.35
CA TRP A 41 -9.78 -8.28 3.68
C TRP A 41 -10.56 -9.19 4.62
N ASP A 42 -11.87 -9.31 4.40
CA ASP A 42 -12.77 -10.07 5.25
C ASP A 42 -13.11 -11.42 4.59
N VAL A 43 -12.65 -12.53 5.15
CA VAL A 43 -13.05 -13.87 4.73
C VAL A 43 -14.45 -14.15 5.27
N VAL A 44 -15.44 -14.27 4.39
CA VAL A 44 -16.87 -14.38 4.78
C VAL A 44 -17.41 -15.80 4.73
N SER A 45 -16.82 -16.67 3.91
CA SER A 45 -17.18 -18.08 3.83
C SER A 45 -16.03 -18.93 3.28
N TRP A 46 -15.96 -20.18 3.69
CA TRP A 46 -15.05 -21.18 3.10
C TRP A 46 -15.70 -21.84 1.89
N THR A 47 -14.90 -22.18 0.89
CA THR A 47 -15.29 -23.02 -0.25
C THR A 47 -14.49 -24.32 -0.22
N PRO A 48 -14.86 -25.36 -1.00
CA PRO A 48 -14.11 -26.61 -1.02
C PRO A 48 -12.63 -26.43 -1.37
N ASP A 49 -12.30 -25.51 -2.28
CA ASP A 49 -10.94 -25.24 -2.75
C ASP A 49 -10.32 -23.92 -2.25
N GLY A 50 -11.02 -23.18 -1.39
CA GLY A 50 -10.55 -21.88 -0.93
C GLY A 50 -11.55 -21.11 -0.09
N TYR A 51 -11.84 -19.85 -0.45
CA TYR A 51 -12.74 -18.98 0.32
C TYR A 51 -13.34 -17.85 -0.50
N VAL A 52 -14.40 -17.24 0.03
CA VAL A 52 -14.95 -15.97 -0.45
C VAL A 52 -14.51 -14.86 0.49
N ALA A 53 -13.99 -13.78 -0.09
CA ALA A 53 -13.59 -12.60 0.66
C ALA A 53 -14.25 -11.33 0.14
N VAL A 54 -14.50 -10.41 1.07
CA VAL A 54 -14.93 -9.04 0.78
C VAL A 54 -13.75 -8.12 1.08
N VAL A 55 -13.33 -7.38 0.06
CA VAL A 55 -12.25 -6.40 0.17
C VAL A 55 -12.88 -5.02 0.20
N LYS A 56 -12.53 -4.24 1.21
CA LYS A 56 -13.00 -2.85 1.36
C LYS A 56 -11.82 -1.92 1.42
N MET A 57 -11.90 -0.81 0.71
CA MET A 57 -10.96 0.28 0.71
C MET A 57 -11.65 1.51 1.31
N ASN A 58 -11.19 1.94 2.47
CA ASN A 58 -11.71 3.12 3.13
C ASN A 58 -10.66 4.24 3.12
N ASN A 59 -11.01 5.37 2.52
CA ASN A 59 -10.16 6.53 2.41
C ASN A 59 -10.40 7.46 3.61
N TYR A 60 -9.53 7.38 4.62
CA TYR A 60 -9.58 8.23 5.81
C TYR A 60 -8.87 9.59 5.62
N GLN A 61 -8.43 9.91 4.40
CA GLN A 61 -7.81 11.20 4.13
C GLN A 61 -8.85 12.33 4.18
N MET A 62 -8.45 13.53 4.58
CA MET A 62 -9.37 14.66 4.70
C MET A 62 -9.67 15.32 3.35
N TYR A 63 -8.64 15.55 2.53
CA TYR A 63 -8.77 16.36 1.29
C TYR A 63 -8.24 15.69 0.03
N ARG A 64 -7.81 14.42 0.11
CA ARG A 64 -7.22 13.70 -1.03
C ARG A 64 -8.13 12.57 -1.53
N PRO A 65 -8.97 12.84 -2.54
CA PRO A 65 -9.72 11.79 -3.22
C PRO A 65 -8.81 11.01 -4.19
N ILE A 66 -9.14 9.76 -4.46
CA ILE A 66 -8.60 9.02 -5.60
C ILE A 66 -9.43 9.44 -6.82
N MET A 67 -8.81 10.22 -7.71
CA MET A 67 -9.46 10.69 -8.94
C MET A 67 -9.36 9.64 -10.07
N THR A 68 -10.09 9.86 -11.15
CA THR A 68 -9.98 9.08 -12.39
C THR A 68 -8.54 9.11 -12.94
N PRO A 69 -7.97 7.98 -13.41
CA PRO A 69 -8.62 6.73 -13.82
C PRO A 69 -8.93 5.75 -12.69
N GLY A 70 -8.81 6.18 -11.44
CA GLY A 70 -9.23 5.43 -10.26
C GLY A 70 -8.09 4.66 -9.59
N TRP A 71 -8.44 3.83 -8.61
CA TRP A 71 -7.48 2.97 -7.94
C TRP A 71 -7.21 1.68 -8.74
N THR A 72 -5.97 1.20 -8.65
CA THR A 72 -5.58 -0.17 -9.03
C THR A 72 -4.96 -0.83 -7.80
N LEU A 73 -5.56 -1.92 -7.35
CA LEU A 73 -5.08 -2.69 -6.20
C LEU A 73 -4.40 -3.97 -6.70
N GLY A 74 -3.12 -4.12 -6.40
CA GLY A 74 -2.35 -5.32 -6.71
C GLY A 74 -1.86 -6.01 -5.44
N TRP A 75 -1.70 -7.33 -5.52
CA TRP A 75 -1.04 -8.14 -4.50
C TRP A 75 -0.39 -9.35 -5.13
N THR A 76 0.37 -10.11 -4.36
CA THR A 76 0.95 -11.39 -4.77
C THR A 76 0.41 -12.50 -3.89
N TRP A 77 -0.09 -13.56 -4.52
CA TRP A 77 -0.58 -14.72 -3.79
C TRP A 77 0.54 -15.43 -3.02
N ALA A 78 0.24 -16.16 -1.95
CA ALA A 78 1.28 -16.86 -1.18
C ALA A 78 1.81 -18.11 -1.91
N LYS A 79 0.94 -18.85 -2.60
CA LYS A 79 1.18 -20.16 -3.23
C LYS A 79 0.78 -20.20 -4.71
N LYS A 80 -0.33 -20.82 -5.10
CA LYS A 80 -0.82 -20.86 -6.49
C LYS A 80 -2.33 -20.57 -6.52
N GLU A 81 -2.76 -19.69 -5.64
CA GLU A 81 -4.15 -19.25 -5.53
C GLU A 81 -4.60 -18.58 -6.84
N ILE A 82 -5.89 -18.71 -7.13
CA ILE A 82 -6.54 -18.17 -8.32
C ILE A 82 -7.81 -17.41 -7.93
N ILE A 83 -8.31 -16.56 -8.81
CA ILE A 83 -9.59 -15.85 -8.64
C ILE A 83 -10.63 -16.54 -9.49
N TRP A 84 -11.56 -17.27 -8.87
CA TRP A 84 -12.67 -17.90 -9.58
C TRP A 84 -13.64 -16.87 -10.15
N SER A 85 -14.03 -15.90 -9.33
CA SER A 85 -14.97 -14.85 -9.71
C SER A 85 -14.76 -13.60 -8.86
N ILE A 86 -15.20 -12.46 -9.40
CA ILE A 86 -15.14 -11.16 -8.74
C ILE A 86 -16.42 -10.37 -9.04
N LEU A 87 -16.92 -9.64 -8.03
CA LEU A 87 -18.11 -8.79 -8.10
C LEU A 87 -17.74 -7.38 -7.64
N GLY A 88 -18.16 -6.37 -8.41
CA GLY A 88 -17.90 -4.95 -8.17
C GLY A 88 -16.55 -4.46 -8.67
N ALA A 89 -15.63 -5.34 -9.02
CA ALA A 89 -14.32 -5.02 -9.58
C ALA A 89 -13.94 -6.07 -10.62
N GLN A 90 -12.84 -5.86 -11.35
CA GLN A 90 -12.33 -6.80 -12.34
C GLN A 90 -10.80 -6.85 -12.31
N ALA A 91 -10.25 -8.04 -12.53
CA ALA A 91 -8.82 -8.17 -12.83
C ALA A 91 -8.51 -7.57 -14.21
N ILE A 92 -7.40 -6.83 -14.30
CA ILE A 92 -6.91 -6.25 -15.56
C ILE A 92 -6.48 -7.37 -16.52
N ASP A 93 -5.79 -8.37 -15.98
CA ASP A 93 -5.25 -9.48 -16.75
C ASP A 93 -5.73 -10.81 -16.17
N GLN A 94 -6.09 -11.71 -17.07
CA GLN A 94 -6.45 -13.08 -16.73
C GLN A 94 -5.19 -13.91 -16.42
N GLY A 95 -4.07 -13.62 -17.09
CA GLY A 95 -2.83 -14.40 -16.99
C GLY A 95 -2.86 -15.70 -17.81
N ASP A 96 -1.78 -16.49 -17.74
CA ASP A 96 -1.64 -17.75 -18.49
C ASP A 96 -2.20 -18.95 -17.71
N CYS A 97 -3.47 -19.28 -17.94
CA CYS A 97 -4.19 -20.31 -17.17
C CYS A 97 -4.08 -21.73 -17.73
N LYS A 98 -3.02 -22.04 -18.50
CA LYS A 98 -2.83 -23.34 -19.18
C LYS A 98 -2.89 -24.56 -18.26
N ASP A 99 -2.52 -24.41 -16.99
CA ASP A 99 -2.50 -25.50 -16.01
C ASP A 99 -3.91 -25.93 -15.53
N LEU A 100 -4.98 -25.23 -15.94
CA LEU A 100 -6.36 -25.46 -15.49
C LEU A 100 -7.26 -25.99 -16.63
N PRO A 101 -7.56 -27.30 -16.67
CA PRO A 101 -8.06 -27.97 -17.88
C PRO A 101 -9.57 -27.89 -18.17
N SER A 102 -10.42 -27.38 -17.26
CA SER A 102 -11.88 -27.51 -17.42
C SER A 102 -12.68 -26.23 -17.18
N ASN A 103 -12.40 -25.48 -16.10
CA ASN A 103 -13.02 -24.17 -15.86
C ASN A 103 -11.93 -23.10 -15.81
N ILE A 104 -12.00 -22.15 -16.74
CA ILE A 104 -11.06 -21.03 -16.78
C ILE A 104 -11.49 -20.01 -15.71
N PRO A 105 -10.62 -19.71 -14.73
CA PRO A 105 -10.92 -18.73 -13.69
C PRO A 105 -10.93 -17.30 -14.25
N HIS A 106 -11.47 -16.36 -13.47
CA HIS A 106 -11.41 -14.93 -13.78
C HIS A 106 -9.95 -14.44 -13.92
N SER A 107 -9.06 -14.90 -13.05
CA SER A 107 -7.62 -14.64 -13.16
C SER A 107 -6.82 -15.75 -12.47
N CYS A 108 -5.78 -16.23 -13.14
CA CYS A 108 -4.79 -17.18 -12.60
C CYS A 108 -3.41 -16.52 -12.39
N GLU A 109 -3.32 -15.21 -12.59
CA GLU A 109 -2.09 -14.45 -12.43
C GLU A 109 -1.58 -14.54 -10.99
N LYS A 110 -0.27 -14.75 -10.81
CA LYS A 110 0.35 -14.88 -9.50
C LYS A 110 0.30 -13.55 -8.72
N SER A 111 0.38 -12.45 -9.45
CA SER A 111 0.30 -11.08 -8.93
C SER A 111 -0.82 -10.30 -9.63
N PRO A 112 -2.10 -10.57 -9.32
CA PRO A 112 -3.21 -9.92 -10.01
C PRO A 112 -3.25 -8.42 -9.72
N ARG A 113 -3.74 -7.66 -10.70
CA ARG A 113 -4.07 -6.23 -10.56
C ARG A 113 -5.56 -6.06 -10.76
N ILE A 114 -6.23 -5.51 -9.76
CA ILE A 114 -7.68 -5.32 -9.74
C ILE A 114 -8.00 -3.85 -9.88
N ILE A 115 -8.98 -3.56 -10.74
CA ILE A 115 -9.57 -2.24 -10.94
C ILE A 115 -11.06 -2.30 -10.65
N ASP A 116 -11.60 -1.18 -10.18
CA ASP A 116 -13.04 -1.04 -10.00
C ASP A 116 -13.78 -1.11 -11.34
N MET A 117 -15.02 -1.58 -11.32
CA MET A 117 -15.85 -1.55 -12.52
C MET A 117 -16.29 -0.12 -12.88
N GLN A 118 -16.64 0.12 -14.14
CA GLN A 118 -17.20 1.40 -14.57
C GLN A 118 -18.67 1.56 -14.09
N PRO A 119 -19.15 2.80 -13.95
CA PRO A 119 -20.58 3.05 -13.70
C PRO A 119 -21.46 2.44 -14.79
N GLY A 120 -22.61 1.87 -14.41
CA GLY A 120 -23.59 1.30 -15.36
C GLY A 120 -23.46 -0.20 -15.63
N VAL A 121 -22.56 -0.90 -14.93
CA VAL A 121 -22.47 -2.38 -14.97
C VAL A 121 -23.78 -3.06 -14.52
N PRO A 122 -24.11 -4.25 -15.03
CA PRO A 122 -25.36 -4.93 -14.69
C PRO A 122 -25.40 -5.36 -13.21
N TYR A 123 -26.59 -5.42 -12.64
CA TYR A 123 -26.80 -5.64 -11.19
C TYR A 123 -26.15 -6.93 -10.66
N ASN A 124 -26.11 -7.99 -11.46
CA ASN A 124 -25.49 -9.26 -11.10
C ASN A 124 -23.95 -9.20 -10.98
N GLN A 125 -23.32 -8.15 -11.49
CA GLN A 125 -21.88 -7.91 -11.40
C GLN A 125 -21.54 -6.80 -10.40
N GLN A 126 -22.54 -6.15 -9.82
CA GLN A 126 -22.36 -5.10 -8.82
C GLN A 126 -22.13 -5.68 -7.43
N PHE A 127 -21.47 -4.87 -6.61
CA PHE A 127 -21.32 -5.06 -5.17
C PHE A 127 -21.61 -3.74 -4.43
N LEU A 128 -21.82 -3.81 -3.11
CA LEU A 128 -22.10 -2.62 -2.32
C LEU A 128 -20.93 -1.64 -2.37
N ASN A 129 -21.19 -0.37 -2.69
CA ASN A 129 -20.19 0.71 -2.80
C ASN A 129 -19.10 0.47 -3.87
N CYS A 130 -19.35 -0.34 -4.89
CA CYS A 130 -18.45 -0.52 -6.02
C CYS A 130 -18.73 0.47 -7.17
N CYS A 131 -18.00 0.25 -8.27
CA CYS A 131 -18.44 0.55 -9.62
C CYS A 131 -18.49 2.04 -9.95
N LYS A 132 -17.54 2.78 -9.39
CA LYS A 132 -17.39 4.23 -9.55
C LYS A 132 -16.25 4.57 -10.52
N GLY A 133 -15.80 3.59 -11.32
CA GLY A 133 -14.61 3.73 -12.15
C GLY A 133 -13.34 3.99 -11.32
N GLY A 134 -13.32 3.49 -10.09
CA GLY A 134 -12.20 3.60 -9.17
C GLY A 134 -12.09 4.96 -8.48
N PHE A 135 -13.09 5.83 -8.64
CA PHE A 135 -13.19 7.05 -7.86
C PHE A 135 -13.51 6.72 -6.39
N VAL A 136 -12.72 7.26 -5.47
CA VAL A 136 -12.95 7.15 -4.02
C VAL A 136 -12.74 8.52 -3.39
N SER A 137 -13.80 9.09 -2.83
CA SER A 137 -13.71 10.41 -2.21
C SER A 137 -12.83 10.40 -0.96
N SER A 138 -12.40 11.56 -0.51
CA SER A 138 -11.79 11.70 0.82
C SER A 138 -12.88 11.77 1.89
N MET A 139 -12.60 11.25 3.08
CA MET A 139 -13.54 11.28 4.20
C MET A 139 -13.96 12.71 4.58
N GLY A 140 -13.06 13.70 4.43
CA GLY A 140 -13.41 15.10 4.73
C GLY A 140 -14.28 15.76 3.66
N GLN A 141 -14.28 15.28 2.41
CA GLN A 141 -15.08 15.86 1.32
C GLN A 141 -16.44 15.18 1.19
N ASP A 142 -16.46 13.84 1.13
CA ASP A 142 -17.68 13.07 1.02
C ASP A 142 -17.51 11.70 1.71
N PRO A 143 -17.90 11.60 3.00
CA PRO A 143 -17.83 10.36 3.76
C PRO A 143 -18.65 9.21 3.16
N ALA A 144 -19.72 9.48 2.42
CA ALA A 144 -20.56 8.43 1.84
C ALA A 144 -19.85 7.76 0.66
N ASN A 145 -19.03 8.52 -0.07
CA ASN A 145 -18.26 8.04 -1.20
C ASN A 145 -16.78 7.77 -0.90
N SER A 146 -16.35 7.81 0.36
CA SER A 146 -14.99 7.47 0.78
C SER A 146 -14.71 5.97 0.92
N LEU A 147 -15.73 5.15 0.65
CA LEU A 147 -15.68 3.69 0.70
C LEU A 147 -15.84 3.11 -0.70
N SER A 148 -14.95 2.19 -1.05
CA SER A 148 -15.08 1.27 -2.18
C SER A 148 -15.00 -0.17 -1.68
N ALA A 149 -15.78 -1.07 -2.27
CA ALA A 149 -15.70 -2.49 -1.91
C ALA A 149 -16.03 -3.40 -3.08
N PHE A 150 -15.44 -4.59 -3.05
CA PHE A 150 -15.69 -5.66 -4.00
C PHE A 150 -15.61 -7.01 -3.29
N GLN A 151 -16.18 -8.03 -3.91
CA GLN A 151 -16.12 -9.40 -3.42
C GLN A 151 -15.36 -10.26 -4.43
N LEU A 152 -14.52 -11.18 -3.94
CA LEU A 152 -13.87 -12.16 -4.78
C LEU A 152 -13.97 -13.57 -4.18
N SER A 153 -14.06 -14.57 -5.05
CA SER A 153 -13.91 -15.98 -4.69
C SER A 153 -12.51 -16.44 -5.04
N VAL A 154 -11.74 -16.84 -4.03
CA VAL A 154 -10.38 -17.36 -4.16
C VAL A 154 -10.42 -18.87 -4.19
N GLY A 155 -9.71 -19.44 -5.16
CA GLY A 155 -9.50 -20.88 -5.30
C GLY A 155 -8.05 -21.29 -5.11
N ASN A 156 -7.82 -22.60 -5.09
CA ASN A 156 -6.52 -23.24 -4.83
C ASN A 156 -5.81 -22.66 -3.58
N SER A 157 -6.58 -22.34 -2.55
CA SER A 157 -6.09 -21.79 -1.29
C SER A 157 -6.43 -22.70 -0.11
N GLY A 158 -5.89 -22.40 1.06
CA GLY A 158 -6.37 -23.05 2.29
C GLY A 158 -7.85 -22.72 2.54
N ASN A 159 -8.62 -23.72 2.95
CA ASN A 159 -10.06 -23.63 3.24
C ASN A 159 -10.36 -23.61 4.75
N THR A 160 -9.35 -23.33 5.59
CA THR A 160 -9.51 -23.17 7.04
C THR A 160 -8.62 -22.06 7.57
N TYR A 161 -8.90 -21.63 8.80
CA TYR A 161 -8.15 -20.58 9.49
C TYR A 161 -6.65 -20.86 9.68
N LYS A 162 -6.25 -22.14 9.68
CA LYS A 162 -4.85 -22.58 9.83
C LYS A 162 -4.12 -22.71 8.50
N THR A 163 -4.84 -23.05 7.45
CA THR A 163 -4.25 -23.43 6.16
C THR A 163 -4.22 -22.28 5.16
N VAL A 164 -5.07 -21.27 5.34
CA VAL A 164 -5.14 -20.10 4.46
C VAL A 164 -3.83 -19.31 4.51
N GLY A 165 -3.25 -19.05 3.33
CA GLY A 165 -2.08 -18.20 3.19
C GLY A 165 -2.50 -16.73 3.05
N LEU A 166 -1.82 -15.82 3.76
CA LEU A 166 -2.05 -14.40 3.56
C LEU A 166 -1.37 -13.93 2.26
N PRO A 167 -2.07 -13.15 1.42
CA PRO A 167 -1.43 -12.47 0.29
C PRO A 167 -0.34 -11.53 0.78
N LYS A 168 0.65 -11.29 -0.09
CA LYS A 168 1.84 -10.49 0.20
C LYS A 168 1.99 -9.37 -0.82
N ASN A 169 2.87 -8.42 -0.53
CA ASN A 169 3.29 -7.37 -1.48
C ASN A 169 2.11 -6.59 -2.07
N PHE A 170 1.26 -6.04 -1.20
CA PHE A 170 0.17 -5.19 -1.65
C PHE A 170 0.71 -3.88 -2.23
N SER A 171 0.12 -3.46 -3.35
CA SER A 171 0.38 -2.19 -4.01
C SER A 171 -0.94 -1.51 -4.31
N LEU A 172 -1.02 -0.22 -3.98
CA LEU A 172 -2.17 0.62 -4.31
C LEU A 172 -1.68 1.73 -5.22
N LEU A 173 -2.15 1.72 -6.46
CA LEU A 173 -1.86 2.77 -7.43
C LEU A 173 -3.09 3.65 -7.56
N GLY A 174 -2.90 4.97 -7.50
CA GLY A 174 -3.89 5.94 -7.97
C GLY A 174 -3.44 6.57 -9.28
N PRO A 175 -4.13 7.62 -9.77
CA PRO A 175 -3.57 8.55 -10.74
C PRO A 175 -2.21 9.01 -10.21
N ASN A 176 -1.12 8.57 -10.86
CA ASN A 176 0.28 8.82 -10.51
C ASN A 176 0.97 7.86 -9.50
N GLN A 177 0.52 6.61 -9.27
CA GLN A 177 1.28 5.56 -8.53
C GLN A 177 1.61 5.81 -7.03
N GLY A 178 0.89 6.73 -6.37
CA GLY A 178 1.35 7.39 -5.15
C GLY A 178 1.13 6.76 -3.75
N TYR A 179 0.91 5.46 -3.57
CA TYR A 179 0.72 4.90 -2.22
C TYR A 179 1.68 3.77 -1.87
N THR A 180 2.24 3.83 -0.66
CA THR A 180 3.02 2.76 -0.03
C THR A 180 2.15 2.02 0.98
N CYS A 181 2.00 0.72 0.83
CA CYS A 181 1.20 -0.11 1.72
C CYS A 181 2.06 -0.86 2.74
N SER A 182 1.56 -0.95 3.98
CA SER A 182 2.14 -1.81 5.01
C SER A 182 1.97 -3.28 4.66
N PRO A 183 2.77 -4.19 5.25
CA PRO A 183 2.44 -5.60 5.28
C PRO A 183 1.05 -5.83 5.88
N ILE A 184 0.40 -6.90 5.44
CA ILE A 184 -0.91 -7.30 5.95
C ILE A 184 -0.79 -7.83 7.38
N SER A 185 -1.72 -7.44 8.24
CA SER A 185 -1.81 -7.90 9.63
C SER A 185 -3.17 -8.56 9.89
N ILE A 186 -3.17 -9.58 10.77
CA ILE A 186 -4.41 -10.22 11.21
C ILE A 186 -5.04 -9.35 12.28
N VAL A 187 -6.32 -9.02 12.11
CA VAL A 187 -7.10 -8.19 13.04
C VAL A 187 -8.30 -8.97 13.55
N PRO A 188 -8.94 -8.52 14.65
CA PRO A 188 -10.19 -9.13 15.11
C PRO A 188 -11.23 -9.15 14.00
N SER A 189 -11.98 -10.26 13.90
CA SER A 189 -13.00 -10.45 12.87
C SER A 189 -13.99 -9.29 12.83
N SER A 190 -14.08 -8.65 11.67
CA SER A 190 -15.00 -7.56 11.41
C SER A 190 -16.45 -8.01 11.50
N VAL A 191 -17.32 -7.05 11.82
CA VAL A 191 -18.77 -7.27 11.89
C VAL A 191 -19.43 -6.35 10.89
N SER A 192 -20.17 -6.94 9.96
CA SER A 192 -21.03 -6.23 9.02
C SER A 192 -22.48 -6.41 9.43
N LEU A 193 -23.28 -5.35 9.22
CA LEU A 193 -24.71 -5.39 9.45
C LEU A 193 -25.43 -5.69 8.14
N SER A 194 -26.42 -6.56 8.19
CA SER A 194 -27.29 -6.91 7.07
C SER A 194 -28.75 -6.89 7.51
N SER A 195 -29.69 -6.97 6.56
CA SER A 195 -31.14 -6.89 6.80
C SER A 195 -31.54 -5.64 7.58
N GLY A 196 -31.13 -4.47 7.09
CA GLY A 196 -31.45 -3.17 7.71
C GLY A 196 -30.93 -3.01 9.15
N GLY A 197 -29.83 -3.68 9.50
CA GLY A 197 -29.23 -3.62 10.84
C GLY A 197 -29.62 -4.75 11.79
N ARG A 198 -30.57 -5.61 11.41
CA ARG A 198 -31.10 -6.67 12.29
C ARG A 198 -30.22 -7.90 12.39
N ARG A 199 -29.38 -8.15 11.38
CA ARG A 199 -28.46 -9.31 11.34
C ARG A 199 -27.02 -8.84 11.41
N LYS A 200 -26.25 -9.44 12.33
CA LYS A 200 -24.79 -9.27 12.42
C LYS A 200 -24.11 -10.42 11.70
N ASN A 201 -23.40 -10.13 10.62
CA ASN A 201 -22.56 -11.08 9.91
C ASN A 201 -21.11 -10.83 10.31
N ARG A 202 -20.47 -11.84 10.90
CA ARG A 202 -19.07 -11.77 11.32
C ARG A 202 -18.18 -12.44 10.27
N ALA A 203 -17.09 -11.79 9.91
CA ALA A 203 -16.06 -12.43 9.09
C ALA A 203 -15.43 -13.60 9.86
N LEU A 204 -15.11 -14.67 9.15
CA LEU A 204 -14.42 -15.83 9.71
C LEU A 204 -12.97 -15.46 10.07
N MET A 205 -12.36 -14.61 9.23
CA MET A 205 -11.08 -13.97 9.49
C MET A 205 -11.09 -12.57 8.86
N SER A 206 -10.41 -11.63 9.51
CA SER A 206 -10.20 -10.30 8.94
C SER A 206 -8.72 -9.97 8.96
N TRP A 207 -8.25 -9.44 7.85
CA TRP A 207 -6.91 -8.92 7.71
C TRP A 207 -6.98 -7.45 7.31
N GLN A 208 -5.95 -6.70 7.67
CA GLN A 208 -5.90 -5.27 7.41
C GLN A 208 -4.52 -4.87 6.93
N LEU A 209 -4.48 -3.91 6.02
CA LEU A 209 -3.27 -3.19 5.66
C LEU A 209 -3.58 -1.70 5.56
N VAL A 210 -2.55 -0.88 5.76
CA VAL A 210 -2.66 0.58 5.74
C VAL A 210 -1.74 1.10 4.64
N CYS A 211 -2.33 1.83 3.70
CA CYS A 211 -1.62 2.49 2.62
C CYS A 211 -1.53 3.99 2.89
N ARG A 212 -0.32 4.53 2.81
CA ARG A 212 -0.04 5.96 3.00
C ARG A 212 0.42 6.57 1.70
N TYR A 213 -0.01 7.80 1.45
CA TYR A 213 0.42 8.54 0.27
C TYR A 213 1.92 8.86 0.38
N SER A 214 2.66 8.66 -0.70
CA SER A 214 4.09 8.94 -0.79
C SER A 214 4.36 9.82 -1.99
N GLN A 215 4.81 11.06 -1.75
CA GLN A 215 5.10 12.03 -2.81
C GLN A 215 6.19 11.55 -3.77
N PHE A 216 7.17 10.77 -3.28
CA PHE A 216 8.24 10.18 -4.08
C PHE A 216 7.77 9.08 -5.05
N LEU A 217 6.67 8.41 -4.73
CA LEU A 217 6.03 7.46 -5.64
C LEU A 217 5.03 8.17 -6.55
N ALA A 218 4.39 9.21 -6.02
CA ALA A 218 3.37 9.97 -6.71
C ALA A 218 3.92 10.88 -7.83
N SER A 219 5.19 11.26 -7.75
CA SER A 219 5.84 12.11 -8.73
C SER A 219 7.25 11.59 -9.01
N GLU A 220 7.60 11.48 -10.30
CA GLU A 220 8.98 11.18 -10.71
C GLU A 220 9.96 12.29 -10.29
N ILE A 221 9.45 13.53 -10.17
CA ILE A 221 10.18 14.70 -9.71
C ILE A 221 9.41 15.28 -8.52
N PRO A 222 9.73 14.89 -7.27
CA PRO A 222 9.01 15.38 -6.11
C PRO A 222 9.27 16.88 -5.91
N THR A 223 8.22 17.65 -5.67
CA THR A 223 8.35 19.06 -5.27
C THR A 223 8.93 19.15 -3.88
N CYS A 224 9.91 20.03 -3.71
CA CYS A 224 10.65 20.21 -2.48
C CYS A 224 11.06 21.68 -2.34
N CYS A 225 11.30 22.11 -1.12
CA CYS A 225 11.90 23.42 -0.87
C CYS A 225 13.33 23.19 -0.38
N VAL A 226 14.31 23.66 -1.14
CA VAL A 226 15.73 23.60 -0.76
C VAL A 226 16.28 25.00 -0.61
N SER A 227 16.96 25.24 0.49
CA SER A 227 17.74 26.46 0.72
C SER A 227 19.19 26.18 0.36
N MET A 228 19.67 26.76 -0.75
CA MET A 228 21.10 26.72 -1.08
C MET A 228 21.86 27.79 -0.28
N SER A 229 23.02 27.46 0.27
CA SER A 229 23.95 28.47 0.79
C SER A 229 24.58 29.23 -0.39
N SER A 230 24.80 30.54 -0.23
CA SER A 230 25.26 31.46 -1.29
C SER A 230 26.73 31.29 -1.68
N PHE A 231 27.34 30.13 -1.44
CA PHE A 231 28.68 29.83 -1.94
C PHE A 231 28.57 29.54 -3.44
N TYR A 232 28.80 30.58 -4.24
CA TYR A 232 28.80 30.58 -5.71
C TYR A 232 29.99 29.82 -6.32
N ASN A 233 30.29 28.61 -5.84
CA ASN A 233 31.29 27.77 -6.46
C ASN A 233 30.69 26.42 -6.86
N SER A 234 30.54 26.21 -8.16
CA SER A 234 30.02 24.99 -8.78
C SER A 234 30.87 23.74 -8.53
N GLU A 235 32.11 23.88 -8.04
CA GLU A 235 32.95 22.76 -7.57
C GLU A 235 32.75 22.43 -6.08
N ILE A 236 32.22 23.36 -5.26
CA ILE A 236 32.07 23.18 -3.80
C ILE A 236 30.65 22.74 -3.43
N THR A 237 29.64 23.12 -4.22
CA THR A 237 28.23 22.72 -4.02
C THR A 237 27.68 22.02 -5.27
N PRO A 238 28.09 20.77 -5.55
CA PRO A 238 27.43 20.00 -6.58
C PRO A 238 26.07 19.60 -6.02
N CYS A 239 24.97 20.13 -6.58
CA CYS A 239 23.69 19.44 -6.77
C CYS A 239 22.54 20.45 -6.94
N LEU A 240 22.47 21.16 -8.07
CA LEU A 240 21.18 21.73 -8.48
C LEU A 240 20.23 20.63 -9.01
N SER A 241 20.80 19.56 -9.59
CA SER A 241 20.09 18.46 -10.25
C SER A 241 19.66 17.32 -9.33
N CYS A 242 20.20 17.23 -8.10
CA CYS A 242 19.89 16.16 -7.13
C CYS A 242 19.37 16.66 -5.78
N ALA A 243 19.09 17.96 -5.65
CA ALA A 243 18.64 18.55 -4.40
C ALA A 243 17.35 17.89 -3.87
N CYS A 244 16.55 17.29 -4.78
CA CYS A 244 15.27 16.70 -4.44
C CYS A 244 15.00 15.40 -5.21
N GLY A 245 15.03 14.29 -4.48
CA GLY A 245 14.53 13.02 -4.99
C GLY A 245 15.47 12.29 -5.95
N CYS A 246 16.78 12.34 -5.75
CA CYS A 246 17.68 11.50 -6.55
C CYS A 246 17.51 10.01 -6.25
N ARG A 247 17.19 9.24 -7.28
CA ARG A 247 16.99 7.78 -7.23
C ARG A 247 18.31 6.99 -7.24
N ILE A 248 19.42 7.61 -7.66
CA ILE A 248 20.72 6.96 -7.89
C ILE A 248 21.80 7.79 -7.17
N ASN A 249 22.44 7.18 -6.17
CA ASN A 249 23.53 7.81 -5.40
C ASN A 249 24.78 8.11 -6.24
N GLU A 250 25.00 7.42 -7.36
CA GLU A 250 26.18 7.61 -8.22
C GLU A 250 26.16 8.93 -9.01
N ASN A 251 25.01 9.60 -9.09
CA ASN A 251 24.88 10.92 -9.72
C ASN A 251 24.92 12.06 -8.70
N CYS A 252 25.01 11.73 -7.41
CA CYS A 252 25.30 12.69 -6.36
C CYS A 252 26.82 12.72 -6.18
N VAL A 253 27.46 13.78 -6.66
CA VAL A 253 28.88 14.01 -6.34
C VAL A 253 28.97 14.25 -4.83
N THR A 254 29.66 13.35 -4.12
CA THR A 254 30.02 13.50 -2.70
C THR A 254 31.00 14.63 -2.49
#